data_AF-A0A9W9S1K9-F1
#
_entry.id   AF-A0A9W9S1K9-F1
#
_cell.length_a   1.000
_cell.length_b   1.000
_cell.length_c   1.000
_cell.angle_alpha   90.00
_cell.angle_beta   90.00
_cell.angle_gamma   90.00
#
_symmetry.space_group_name_H-M   'P 1'
#
loop_
_entity.id
_entity.type
_entity.pdbx_description
1 polymer ?
#
loop_
_entity_poly.entity_id
_entity_poly.type
_entity_poly.pdbx_seq_one_letter_code
_entity_poly.pdbx_strand_id
1 'polypeptide(L)'
;MPISIKTLRAFTEGIPWAKVFKKAENTTKGQRLYPSQSHDKKKNFRIDKGATVSDTQQEIILQANKDAEDTEVKKSAQKDSHRILAKCVIDPNNVDAEKAKLDLEESFRANN
;
A
#
# COMPACT_ATOMS: atom_id res chain seq x y z
N MET A 1 -15.41 6.14 11.93
CA MET A 1 -15.87 4.88 11.31
C MET A 1 -14.66 4.13 10.78
N PRO A 2 -14.73 2.82 10.48
CA PRO A 2 -13.61 2.12 9.86
C PRO A 2 -13.34 2.70 8.46
N ILE A 3 -12.07 2.66 8.03
CA ILE A 3 -11.64 3.18 6.74
C ILE A 3 -12.42 2.46 5.63
N SER A 4 -13.02 3.22 4.70
CA SER A 4 -13.86 2.63 3.65
C SER A 4 -13.05 1.87 2.60
N ILE A 5 -13.54 0.69 2.22
CA ILE A 5 -13.03 -0.09 1.08
C ILE A 5 -13.13 0.68 -0.25
N LYS A 6 -14.08 1.60 -0.39
CA LYS A 6 -14.18 2.47 -1.57
C LYS A 6 -12.96 3.37 -1.71
N THR A 7 -12.47 3.92 -0.59
CA THR A 7 -11.26 4.75 -0.55
C THR A 7 -10.03 3.94 -0.91
N LEU A 8 -9.97 2.67 -0.48
CA LEU A 8 -8.91 1.74 -0.88
C LEU A 8 -8.90 1.52 -2.40
N ARG A 9 -10.05 1.15 -2.98
CA ARG A 9 -10.17 0.90 -4.43
C ARG A 9 -9.76 2.12 -5.25
N ALA A 10 -10.25 3.30 -4.90
CA ALA A 10 -9.88 4.54 -5.58
C ALA A 10 -8.37 4.81 -5.48
N PHE A 11 -7.74 4.47 -4.36
CA PHE A 11 -6.30 4.56 -4.20
C PHE A 11 -5.57 3.56 -5.09
N THR A 12 -5.93 2.27 -5.06
CA THR A 12 -5.27 1.18 -5.81
C THR A 12 -5.44 1.30 -7.33
N GLU A 13 -6.54 1.89 -7.80
CA GLU A 13 -6.74 2.26 -9.20
C GLU A 13 -5.78 3.36 -9.65
N GLY A 14 -5.48 4.34 -8.78
CA GLY A 14 -4.57 5.43 -9.06
C GLY A 14 -3.08 5.11 -8.86
N ILE A 15 -2.71 3.84 -8.67
CA ILE A 15 -1.32 3.40 -8.48
C ILE A 15 -0.71 3.07 -9.84
N PRO A 16 0.44 3.66 -10.19
CA PRO A 16 1.22 3.21 -11.33
C PRO A 16 1.93 1.88 -10.98
N TRP A 17 1.19 0.77 -11.01
CA TRP A 17 1.64 -0.55 -10.55
C TRP A 17 2.98 -0.99 -11.15
N ALA A 18 3.18 -0.81 -12.46
CA ALA A 18 4.47 -1.11 -13.09
C ALA A 18 5.66 -0.36 -12.45
N LYS A 19 5.46 0.90 -12.04
CA LYS A 19 6.50 1.67 -11.33
C LYS A 19 6.68 1.18 -9.90
N VAL A 20 5.60 0.79 -9.22
CA VAL A 20 5.65 0.24 -7.85
C VAL A 20 6.39 -1.08 -7.82
N PHE A 21 6.08 -1.98 -8.75
CA PHE A 21 6.72 -3.29 -8.87
C PHE A 21 8.23 -3.14 -9.15
N LYS A 22 8.59 -2.37 -10.16
CA LYS A 22 10.00 -2.07 -10.47
C LYS A 22 10.74 -1.41 -9.30
N LYS A 23 10.06 -0.54 -8.56
CA LYS A 23 10.64 0.10 -7.38
C LYS A 23 10.83 -0.91 -6.25
N ALA A 24 9.91 -1.84 -6.05
CA ALA A 24 9.99 -2.86 -5.01
C ALA A 24 11.26 -3.70 -5.12
N GLU A 25 11.65 -4.07 -6.34
CA GLU A 25 12.89 -4.80 -6.66
C GLU A 25 14.14 -4.20 -5.99
N ASN A 26 14.29 -2.87 -6.10
CA ASN A 26 15.49 -2.15 -5.66
C ASN A 26 15.32 -1.45 -4.31
N THR A 27 14.19 -1.66 -3.62
CA THR A 27 13.85 -0.93 -2.40
C THR A 27 14.01 -1.84 -1.18
N THR A 28 14.63 -1.31 -0.13
CA THR A 28 14.81 -2.02 1.15
C THR A 28 13.49 -2.15 1.90
N LYS A 29 13.33 -3.21 2.71
CA LYS A 29 12.17 -3.39 3.60
C LYS A 29 11.91 -2.14 4.45
N GLY A 30 10.65 -1.74 4.54
CA GLY A 30 10.17 -0.58 5.30
C GLY A 30 10.25 0.74 4.55
N GLN A 31 10.84 0.78 3.35
CA GLN A 31 10.89 1.99 2.52
C GLN A 31 9.62 2.16 1.70
N ARG A 32 9.25 3.42 1.46
CA ARG A 32 8.00 3.77 0.76
C ARG A 32 8.13 3.55 -0.75
N LEU A 33 7.24 2.73 -1.30
CA LEU A 33 7.12 2.51 -2.74
C LEU A 33 6.26 3.59 -3.39
N TYR A 34 5.10 3.88 -2.83
CA TYR A 34 4.16 4.86 -3.35
C TYR A 34 3.31 5.47 -2.23
N PRO A 35 2.83 6.71 -2.34
CA PRO A 35 3.27 7.77 -3.25
C PRO A 35 4.71 8.25 -2.95
N SER A 36 5.35 8.96 -3.88
CA SER A 36 6.59 9.68 -3.56
C SER A 36 6.29 10.81 -2.57
N GLN A 37 7.18 11.03 -1.59
CA GLN A 37 6.96 11.89 -0.41
C GLN A 37 6.37 13.29 -0.69
N SER A 38 6.51 13.85 -1.90
CA SER A 38 6.00 15.17 -2.25
C SER A 38 4.51 15.22 -2.63
N HIS A 39 3.87 14.09 -2.94
CA HIS A 39 2.46 14.03 -3.43
C HIS A 39 1.52 13.26 -2.52
N ASP A 40 1.92 13.11 -1.26
CA ASP A 40 1.36 12.13 -0.34
C ASP A 40 0.04 12.59 0.32
N LYS A 41 -0.18 13.90 0.54
CA LYS A 41 -1.35 14.40 1.30
C LYS A 41 -2.72 14.05 0.72
N LYS A 42 -2.86 14.14 -0.61
CA LYS A 42 -4.09 13.78 -1.34
C LYS A 42 -4.29 12.27 -1.46
N LYS A 43 -3.26 11.50 -1.13
CA LYS A 43 -3.23 10.05 -1.22
C LYS A 43 -3.36 9.53 0.21
N ASN A 44 -4.59 9.18 0.58
CA ASN A 44 -4.93 8.73 1.93
C ASN A 44 -4.10 7.54 2.43
N PHE A 45 -3.51 6.76 1.51
CA PHE A 45 -2.69 5.60 1.86
C PHE A 45 -1.28 5.69 1.30
N ARG A 46 -0.41 4.86 1.86
CA ARG A 46 0.91 4.56 1.32
C ARG A 46 1.09 3.07 1.13
N ILE A 47 1.89 2.72 0.13
CA ILE A 47 2.45 1.39 -0.06
C ILE A 47 3.92 1.45 0.30
N ASP A 48 4.29 0.64 1.27
CA ASP A 48 5.66 0.45 1.71
C ASP A 48 6.12 -0.98 1.36
N LYS A 49 7.44 -1.14 1.23
CA LYS A 49 8.06 -2.43 0.95
C LYS A 49 7.98 -3.31 2.18
N GLY A 50 7.37 -4.48 2.04
CA GLY A 50 7.31 -5.51 3.09
C GLY A 50 8.50 -6.45 3.08
N ALA A 51 8.30 -7.63 3.66
CA ALA A 51 9.30 -8.69 3.65
C ALA A 51 9.59 -9.23 2.24
N THR A 52 10.77 -9.78 2.04
CA THR A 52 11.07 -10.62 0.86
C THR A 52 10.59 -12.03 1.19
N VAL A 53 9.65 -12.56 0.40
CA VAL A 53 9.04 -13.88 0.60
C VAL A 53 9.89 -14.96 -0.08
N SER A 54 10.42 -14.65 -1.27
CA SER A 54 11.36 -15.49 -2.01
C SER A 54 12.25 -14.61 -2.89
N ASP A 55 13.17 -15.23 -3.64
CA ASP A 55 14.06 -14.53 -4.57
C ASP A 55 13.29 -13.73 -5.64
N THR A 56 12.05 -14.14 -5.97
CA THR A 56 11.19 -13.47 -6.95
C THR A 56 9.99 -12.77 -6.31
N GLN A 57 9.60 -13.14 -5.09
CA GLN A 57 8.40 -12.63 -4.45
C GLN A 57 8.66 -11.65 -3.32
N GLN A 58 7.88 -10.59 -3.35
CA GLN A 58 8.08 -9.41 -2.56
C GLN A 58 6.77 -8.99 -1.93
N GLU A 59 6.73 -8.86 -0.60
CA GLU A 59 5.56 -8.34 0.08
C GLU A 59 5.50 -6.81 -0.07
N ILE A 60 4.31 -6.28 -0.27
CA ILE A 60 3.99 -4.87 -0.16
C ILE A 60 2.93 -4.66 0.91
N ILE A 61 3.05 -3.55 1.62
CA ILE A 61 2.25 -3.27 2.80
C ILE A 61 1.52 -1.96 2.55
N LEU A 62 0.20 -1.99 2.69
CA LEU A 62 -0.63 -0.81 2.72
C LEU A 62 -0.72 -0.27 4.15
N GLN A 63 -0.37 1.00 4.31
CA GLN A 63 -0.49 1.70 5.59
C GLN A 63 -1.29 2.99 5.43
N ALA A 64 -1.91 3.42 6.53
CA ALA A 64 -2.54 4.72 6.61
C ALA A 64 -1.48 5.82 6.50
N ASN A 65 -1.81 6.89 5.78
CA ASN A 65 -0.91 8.01 5.67
C ASN A 65 -1.20 9.07 6.76
N LYS A 66 -0.17 9.46 7.51
CA LYS A 66 -0.26 10.48 8.58
C LYS A 66 -0.54 11.89 8.06
N ASP A 67 -0.23 12.13 6.80
CA ASP A 67 -0.39 13.41 6.14
C ASP A 67 -1.66 13.46 5.25
N ALA A 68 -2.50 12.41 5.31
CA ALA A 68 -3.75 12.31 4.57
C ALA A 68 -4.69 13.50 4.83
N GLU A 69 -5.33 13.99 3.77
CA GLU A 69 -6.41 14.97 3.85
C GLU A 69 -7.67 14.36 4.50
N ASP A 70 -7.92 13.05 4.29
CA ASP A 70 -8.99 12.34 4.97
C ASP A 70 -8.70 12.27 6.48
N THR A 71 -9.52 12.98 7.26
CA THR A 71 -9.41 13.06 8.71
C THR A 71 -9.51 11.71 9.41
N GLU A 72 -10.24 10.72 8.87
CA GLU A 72 -10.32 9.40 9.49
C GLU A 72 -9.04 8.60 9.26
N VAL A 73 -8.52 8.64 8.04
CA VAL A 73 -7.26 7.97 7.71
C VAL A 73 -6.09 8.59 8.45
N LYS A 74 -6.08 9.93 8.57
CA LYS A 74 -5.11 10.66 9.39
C LYS A 74 -5.19 10.26 10.86
N LYS A 75 -6.39 10.19 11.46
CA LYS A 75 -6.56 9.73 12.85
C LYS A 75 -6.08 8.30 13.05
N SER A 76 -6.38 7.42 12.09
CA SER A 76 -5.90 6.03 12.12
C SER A 76 -4.38 5.97 12.12
N ALA A 77 -3.73 6.71 11.21
CA ALA A 77 -2.28 6.80 11.13
C ALA A 77 -1.63 7.48 12.35
N GLN A 78 -2.31 8.45 12.97
CA GLN A 78 -1.80 9.08 14.20
C GLN A 78 -1.89 8.16 15.41
N LYS A 79 -2.93 7.31 15.47
CA LYS A 79 -3.09 6.31 16.53
C LYS A 79 -2.07 5.18 16.41
N ASP A 80 -1.85 4.69 15.18
CA ASP A 80 -0.85 3.68 14.89
C ASP A 80 -0.30 3.89 13.47
N SER A 81 0.83 4.59 13.39
CA SER A 81 1.46 4.97 12.12
C SER A 81 2.15 3.82 11.40
N HIS A 82 2.29 2.68 12.07
CA HIS A 82 2.86 1.45 11.52
C HIS A 82 1.81 0.37 11.30
N ARG A 83 0.53 0.66 11.58
CA ARG A 83 -0.57 -0.28 11.35
C ARG A 83 -0.59 -0.73 9.90
N ILE A 84 -0.45 -2.04 9.73
CA ILE A 84 -0.65 -2.70 8.45
C ILE A 84 -2.16 -2.79 8.23
N LEU A 85 -2.67 -2.07 7.23
CA LEU A 85 -4.07 -2.12 6.86
C LEU A 85 -4.36 -3.29 5.91
N ALA A 86 -3.41 -3.58 5.03
CA ALA A 86 -3.45 -4.70 4.10
C ALA A 86 -2.03 -5.04 3.68
N LYS A 87 -1.82 -6.26 3.20
CA LYS A 87 -0.56 -6.67 2.58
C LYS A 87 -0.83 -7.66 1.46
N CYS A 88 0.01 -7.65 0.44
CA CYS A 88 -0.03 -8.66 -0.61
C CYS A 88 1.38 -9.00 -1.09
N VAL A 89 1.49 -10.09 -1.84
CA VAL A 89 2.74 -10.55 -2.42
C VAL A 89 2.73 -10.23 -3.91
N ILE A 90 3.74 -9.52 -4.36
CA ILE A 90 3.96 -9.16 -5.75
C ILE A 90 5.24 -9.81 -6.27
N ASP A 91 5.30 -10.01 -7.58
CA ASP A 91 6.52 -10.41 -8.29
C ASP A 91 7.00 -9.22 -9.14
N PRO A 92 8.11 -8.54 -8.78
CA PRO A 92 8.61 -7.41 -9.54
C PRO A 92 8.91 -7.72 -11.02
N ASN A 93 9.21 -8.98 -11.35
CA ASN A 93 9.50 -9.44 -12.70
C ASN A 93 8.24 -9.81 -13.50
N ASN A 94 7.10 -9.98 -12.82
CA ASN A 94 5.81 -10.28 -13.42
C ASN A 94 4.73 -9.33 -12.89
N VAL A 95 4.56 -8.19 -13.58
CA VAL A 95 3.64 -7.14 -13.14
C VAL A 95 2.18 -7.55 -13.33
N ASP A 96 1.59 -8.07 -12.27
CA ASP A 96 0.15 -8.38 -12.19
C ASP A 96 -0.57 -7.38 -11.29
N ALA A 97 -1.02 -6.29 -11.91
CA ALA A 97 -1.72 -5.21 -11.20
C ALA A 97 -3.12 -5.62 -10.72
N GLU A 98 -3.81 -6.50 -11.45
CA GLU A 98 -5.16 -6.93 -11.07
C GLU A 98 -5.12 -7.85 -9.85
N LYS A 99 -4.20 -8.82 -9.86
CA LYS A 99 -3.97 -9.66 -8.70
C LYS A 99 -3.56 -8.85 -7.48
N ALA A 100 -2.61 -7.93 -7.62
CA ALA A 100 -2.17 -7.09 -6.50
C ALA A 100 -3.32 -6.26 -5.90
N LYS A 101 -4.25 -5.77 -6.73
CA LYS A 101 -5.44 -5.06 -6.26
C LYS A 101 -6.40 -5.97 -5.50
N LEU A 102 -6.69 -7.16 -6.04
CA LEU A 102 -7.59 -8.13 -5.43
C LEU A 102 -7.03 -8.62 -4.08
N ASP A 103 -5.75 -8.99 -4.05
CA ASP A 103 -5.08 -9.47 -2.84
C ASP A 103 -5.05 -8.39 -1.74
N LEU A 104 -4.78 -7.12 -2.10
CA LEU A 104 -4.85 -6.02 -1.14
C LEU A 104 -6.26 -5.78 -0.62
N GLU A 105 -7.27 -5.89 -1.49
CA GLU A 105 -8.66 -5.71 -1.08
C GLU A 105 -9.10 -6.81 -0.12
N GLU A 106 -8.79 -8.07 -0.43
CA GLU A 106 -9.08 -9.22 0.43
C GLU A 106 -8.35 -9.08 1.77
N SER A 107 -7.06 -8.77 1.75
CA SER A 107 -6.28 -8.52 2.95
C SER A 107 -6.84 -7.36 3.79
N PHE A 108 -7.32 -6.30 3.13
CA PHE A 108 -7.93 -5.16 3.83
C PHE A 108 -9.22 -5.57 4.57
N ARG A 109 -10.08 -6.35 3.91
CA ARG A 109 -11.34 -6.88 4.49
C ARG A 109 -11.10 -7.82 5.65
N ALA A 110 -10.00 -8.58 5.62
CA ALA A 110 -9.64 -9.47 6.72
C ALA A 110 -9.14 -8.72 7.97
N ASN A 111 -8.60 -7.50 7.79
CA ASN A 111 -7.96 -6.72 8.85
C ASN A 111 -8.81 -5.57 9.43
N ASN A 112 -9.99 -5.28 8.86
CA ASN A 112 -10.88 -4.18 9.24
C ASN A 112 -12.35 -4.57 9.16
#